data_AF-A0A417FLE4-F1
#
_entry.id   AF-A0A417FLE4-F1
#
_cell.length_a   1.000
_cell.length_b   1.000
_cell.length_c   1.000
_cell.angle_alpha   90.00
_cell.angle_beta   90.00
_cell.angle_gamma   90.00
#
_symmetry.space_group_name_H-M   'P 1'
#
loop_
_entity.id
_entity.type
_entity.pdbx_description
1 polymer ?
#
loop_
_entity_poly.entity_id
_entity_poly.type
_entity_poly.pdbx_seq_one_letter_code
_entity_poly.pdbx_strand_id
1 'polypeptide(L)'
;MKKKYTLEEHLHQVSKHHDTNHSLQSVYDLQKRKLIRYLSSIVTTYPTYSTHDTWHSANIVSAIENILGKDRIKKLTGIDTFLILMCAYMHDVGMLYTEQEVREIWVSNEFQQFLKEYQSDTSTIGKAVRILLDVEKEKVEAAVWPLDIKQAITIVLMEYFRPQHGRRIQNLSDKENRIGELLRVEDSFFRYASLK
;
A
#
# COMPACT_ATOMS: atom_id res chain seq x y z
N MET A 1 -25.17 -0.49 23.99
CA MET A 1 -24.89 -0.44 22.53
C MET A 1 -24.87 -1.86 21.97
N LYS A 2 -25.57 -2.15 20.87
CA LYS A 2 -25.45 -3.45 20.17
C LYS A 2 -24.10 -3.50 19.44
N LYS A 3 -23.31 -4.57 19.63
CA LYS A 3 -22.03 -4.80 18.93
C LYS A 3 -22.29 -4.77 17.41
N LYS A 4 -21.54 -3.95 16.66
CA LYS A 4 -21.61 -3.89 15.18
C LYS A 4 -21.20 -5.26 14.62
N TYR A 5 -21.94 -5.76 13.63
CA TYR A 5 -21.57 -6.98 12.92
C TYR A 5 -20.64 -6.60 11.76
N THR A 6 -19.37 -6.97 11.87
CA THR A 6 -18.28 -6.55 10.98
C THR A 6 -17.96 -7.62 9.95
N LEU A 7 -17.20 -7.26 8.91
CA LEU A 7 -16.67 -8.23 7.94
C LEU A 7 -15.71 -9.21 8.61
N GLU A 8 -14.88 -8.75 9.55
CA GLU A 8 -13.95 -9.62 10.30
C GLU A 8 -14.69 -10.61 11.20
N GLU A 9 -15.73 -10.16 11.91
CA GLU A 9 -16.59 -11.05 12.70
C GLU A 9 -17.30 -12.04 11.77
N HIS A 10 -17.77 -11.60 10.60
CA HIS A 10 -18.41 -12.49 9.65
C HIS A 10 -17.47 -13.57 9.14
N LEU A 11 -16.23 -13.21 8.73
CA LEU A 11 -15.20 -14.16 8.32
C LEU A 11 -14.90 -15.19 9.42
N HIS A 12 -14.82 -14.74 10.68
CA HIS A 12 -14.60 -15.61 11.82
C HIS A 12 -15.78 -16.55 12.12
N GLN A 13 -17.01 -16.14 11.83
CA GLN A 13 -18.17 -17.01 12.04
C GLN A 13 -18.26 -18.07 10.94
N VAL A 14 -18.06 -17.70 9.68
CA VAL A 14 -18.11 -18.64 8.55
C VAL A 14 -16.91 -19.60 8.50
N SER A 15 -15.79 -19.25 9.16
CA SER A 15 -14.61 -20.12 9.29
C SER A 15 -14.81 -21.30 10.24
N LYS A 16 -15.72 -21.19 11.22
CA LYS A 16 -16.01 -22.27 12.19
C LYS A 16 -16.73 -23.46 11.59
N HIS A 17 -17.31 -23.30 10.40
CA HIS A 17 -18.21 -24.28 9.80
C HIS A 17 -17.60 -25.03 8.62
N HIS A 18 -16.44 -24.61 8.09
CA HIS A 18 -15.83 -25.22 6.92
C HIS A 18 -14.30 -25.06 6.89
N ASP A 19 -13.57 -26.15 6.70
CA ASP A 19 -12.09 -26.18 6.77
C ASP A 19 -11.42 -25.18 5.82
N THR A 20 -11.96 -24.99 4.61
CA THR A 20 -11.40 -24.00 3.67
C THR A 20 -11.55 -22.56 4.17
N ASN A 21 -12.64 -22.23 4.86
CA ASN A 21 -12.85 -20.90 5.42
C ASN A 21 -11.94 -20.64 6.65
N HIS A 22 -11.58 -21.69 7.40
CA HIS A 22 -10.56 -21.61 8.44
C HIS A 22 -9.19 -21.22 7.88
N SER A 23 -8.80 -21.81 6.75
CA SER A 23 -7.58 -21.42 6.04
C SER A 23 -7.62 -19.97 5.57
N LEU A 24 -8.74 -19.50 5.03
CA LEU A 24 -8.91 -18.10 4.62
C LEU A 24 -8.76 -17.12 5.78
N GLN A 25 -9.38 -17.41 6.93
CA GLN A 25 -9.21 -16.58 8.13
C GLN A 25 -7.75 -16.54 8.57
N SER A 26 -7.08 -17.70 8.60
CA SER A 26 -5.68 -17.80 9.02
C SER A 26 -4.74 -16.99 8.11
N VAL A 27 -4.96 -17.07 6.79
CA VAL A 27 -4.23 -16.26 5.80
C VAL A 27 -4.49 -14.78 6.02
N TYR A 28 -5.77 -14.38 6.21
CA TYR A 28 -6.13 -13.00 6.47
C TYR A 28 -5.44 -12.43 7.72
N ASP A 29 -5.49 -13.15 8.85
CA ASP A 29 -4.92 -12.70 10.12
C ASP A 29 -3.38 -12.56 10.04
N LEU A 30 -2.71 -13.42 9.28
CA LEU A 30 -1.28 -13.32 9.02
C LEU A 30 -0.97 -12.10 8.14
N GLN A 31 -1.68 -11.96 7.03
CA GLN A 31 -1.42 -10.90 6.05
C GLN A 31 -1.75 -9.52 6.61
N LYS A 32 -2.87 -9.37 7.32
CA LYS A 32 -3.23 -8.13 8.04
C LYS A 32 -2.09 -7.70 8.97
N ARG A 33 -1.53 -8.60 9.78
CA ARG A 33 -0.41 -8.28 10.68
C ARG A 33 0.86 -7.86 9.94
N LYS A 34 1.17 -8.49 8.81
CA LYS A 34 2.30 -8.09 7.95
C LYS A 34 2.06 -6.70 7.35
N LEU A 35 0.92 -6.50 6.69
CA LEU A 35 0.56 -5.25 6.03
C LEU A 35 0.49 -4.08 7.01
N ILE A 36 -0.07 -4.27 8.20
CA ILE A 36 -0.09 -3.23 9.25
C ILE A 36 1.32 -2.73 9.58
N ARG A 37 2.29 -3.64 9.70
CA ARG A 37 3.69 -3.26 9.97
C ARG A 37 4.33 -2.51 8.79
N TYR A 38 4.10 -2.96 7.56
CA TYR A 38 4.67 -2.31 6.38
C TYR A 38 4.04 -0.94 6.10
N LEU A 39 2.71 -0.83 6.15
CA LEU A 39 2.01 0.44 6.01
C LEU A 39 2.47 1.44 7.09
N SER A 40 2.78 0.98 8.31
CA SER A 40 3.36 1.86 9.34
C SER A 40 4.75 2.42 8.96
N SER A 41 5.54 1.70 8.15
CA SER A 41 6.83 2.20 7.64
C SER A 41 6.71 3.18 6.46
N ILE A 42 5.58 3.16 5.75
CA ILE A 42 5.22 4.19 4.77
C ILE A 42 5.12 5.54 5.49
N VAL A 43 4.44 5.59 6.64
CA VAL A 43 4.28 6.83 7.43
C VAL A 43 5.62 7.47 7.82
N THR A 44 6.64 6.68 8.15
CA THR A 44 8.00 7.22 8.43
C THR A 44 8.72 7.75 7.19
N THR A 45 8.32 7.30 6.00
CA THR A 45 8.88 7.71 4.70
C THR A 45 8.17 8.95 4.13
N TYR A 46 6.89 9.18 4.50
CA TYR A 46 6.05 10.28 4.00
C TYR A 46 5.40 11.10 5.14
N PRO A 47 6.15 11.97 5.83
CA PRO A 47 5.61 12.72 6.97
C PRO A 47 4.59 13.81 6.58
N THR A 48 4.52 14.23 5.31
CA THR A 48 3.76 15.43 4.89
C THR A 48 2.44 15.16 4.19
N TYR A 49 2.04 13.91 3.96
CA TYR A 49 0.78 13.66 3.27
C TYR A 49 0.11 12.35 3.64
N SER A 50 -1.20 12.46 3.92
CA SER A 50 -2.15 11.42 4.30
C SER A 50 -1.65 10.59 5.49
N THR A 51 -2.45 10.58 6.55
CA THR A 51 -2.41 9.52 7.56
C THR A 51 -2.71 8.17 6.86
N HIS A 52 -1.76 7.62 6.09
CA HIS A 52 -1.67 6.23 5.66
C HIS A 52 -1.18 5.39 6.84
N ASP A 53 -1.77 5.66 8.00
CA ASP A 53 -1.67 4.78 9.11
C ASP A 53 -2.51 3.53 8.81
N THR A 54 -2.35 2.54 9.64
CA THR A 54 -3.14 1.32 9.63
C THR A 54 -4.66 1.60 9.76
N TRP A 55 -5.04 2.83 10.13
CA TRP A 55 -6.41 3.31 10.17
C TRP A 55 -6.97 3.66 8.79
N HIS A 56 -6.16 3.94 7.75
CA HIS A 56 -6.70 4.17 6.39
C HIS A 56 -7.42 2.93 5.84
N SER A 57 -6.76 1.77 5.83
CA SER A 57 -7.39 0.50 5.43
C SER A 57 -8.55 0.13 6.34
N ALA A 58 -8.44 0.38 7.66
CA ALA A 58 -9.54 0.13 8.60
C ALA A 58 -10.76 1.05 8.32
N ASN A 59 -10.53 2.29 7.91
CA ASN A 59 -11.57 3.24 7.53
C ASN A 59 -12.28 2.80 6.24
N ILE A 60 -11.53 2.30 5.26
CA ILE A 60 -12.12 1.69 4.05
C ILE A 60 -13.01 0.51 4.42
N VAL A 61 -12.52 -0.42 5.26
CA VAL A 61 -13.33 -1.55 5.74
C VAL A 61 -14.59 -1.05 6.46
N SER A 62 -14.45 -0.07 7.36
CA SER A 62 -15.58 0.50 8.10
C SER A 62 -16.61 1.17 7.18
N ALA A 63 -16.15 1.87 6.13
CA ALA A 63 -17.03 2.48 5.13
C ALA A 63 -17.78 1.41 4.33
N ILE A 64 -17.10 0.37 3.88
CA ILE A 64 -17.73 -0.78 3.20
C ILE A 64 -18.78 -1.43 4.11
N GLU A 65 -18.44 -1.68 5.38
CA GLU A 65 -19.38 -2.24 6.36
C GLU A 65 -20.61 -1.35 6.59
N ASN A 66 -20.44 -0.02 6.56
CA ASN A 66 -21.55 0.91 6.72
C ASN A 66 -22.46 0.91 5.49
N ILE A 67 -21.90 0.80 4.28
CA ILE A 67 -22.65 0.68 3.03
C ILE A 67 -23.44 -0.65 3.00
N LEU A 68 -22.76 -1.76 3.32
CA LEU A 68 -23.38 -3.08 3.31
C LEU A 68 -24.41 -3.21 4.44
N GLY A 69 -24.06 -2.77 5.64
CA GLY A 69 -24.84 -3.06 6.84
C GLY A 69 -24.88 -4.57 7.15
N LYS A 70 -25.38 -4.89 8.35
CA LYS A 70 -25.39 -6.27 8.88
C LYS A 70 -26.02 -7.29 7.92
N ASP A 71 -27.16 -6.94 7.32
CA ASP A 71 -27.96 -7.90 6.54
C ASP A 71 -27.32 -8.27 5.20
N ARG A 72 -26.56 -7.35 4.58
CA ARG A 72 -25.81 -7.67 3.35
C ARG A 72 -24.49 -8.35 3.66
N ILE A 73 -23.81 -7.98 4.75
CA ILE A 73 -22.60 -8.67 5.21
C ILE A 73 -22.89 -10.17 5.38
N LYS A 74 -24.00 -10.53 6.04
CA LYS A 74 -24.39 -11.93 6.26
C LYS A 74 -24.68 -12.74 4.99
N LYS A 75 -24.83 -12.10 3.83
CA LYS A 75 -25.07 -12.77 2.55
C LYS A 75 -23.78 -13.08 1.80
N LEU A 76 -22.65 -12.56 2.25
CA LEU A 76 -21.34 -12.82 1.65
C LEU A 76 -20.91 -14.25 1.96
N THR A 77 -20.22 -14.89 1.01
CA THR A 77 -19.50 -16.12 1.32
C THR A 77 -18.23 -15.83 2.11
N GLY A 78 -17.61 -16.86 2.68
CA GLY A 78 -16.29 -16.72 3.30
C GLY A 78 -15.23 -16.18 2.33
N ILE A 79 -15.31 -16.57 1.05
CA ILE A 79 -14.41 -16.09 0.00
C ILE A 79 -14.68 -14.62 -0.31
N ASP A 80 -15.93 -14.21 -0.50
CA ASP A 80 -16.26 -12.80 -0.79
C ASP A 80 -15.79 -11.88 0.35
N THR A 81 -16.04 -12.32 1.59
CA THR A 81 -15.64 -11.58 2.80
C THR A 81 -14.11 -11.47 2.89
N PHE A 82 -13.40 -12.57 2.66
CA PHE A 82 -11.95 -12.60 2.61
C PHE A 82 -11.40 -11.66 1.53
N LEU A 83 -11.93 -11.70 0.32
CA LEU A 83 -11.47 -10.87 -0.80
C LEU A 83 -11.69 -9.38 -0.53
N ILE A 84 -12.86 -8.99 -0.01
CA ILE A 84 -13.13 -7.59 0.36
C ILE A 84 -12.11 -7.09 1.38
N LEU A 85 -11.87 -7.88 2.42
CA LEU A 85 -10.92 -7.53 3.47
C LEU A 85 -9.49 -7.45 2.91
N MET A 86 -9.04 -8.44 2.14
CA MET A 86 -7.71 -8.43 1.54
C MET A 86 -7.51 -7.26 0.58
N CYS A 87 -8.47 -6.98 -0.30
CA CYS A 87 -8.41 -5.83 -1.20
C CYS A 87 -8.27 -4.50 -0.43
N ALA A 88 -9.04 -4.32 0.65
CA ALA A 88 -8.95 -3.10 1.46
C ALA A 88 -7.57 -2.91 2.13
N TYR A 89 -6.92 -3.99 2.56
CA TYR A 89 -5.58 -3.92 3.15
C TYR A 89 -4.44 -3.89 2.11
N MET A 90 -4.66 -4.40 0.89
CA MET A 90 -3.64 -4.46 -0.16
C MET A 90 -3.69 -3.30 -1.16
N HIS A 91 -4.77 -2.51 -1.20
CA HIS A 91 -4.96 -1.51 -2.27
C HIS A 91 -3.80 -0.52 -2.43
N ASP A 92 -3.20 -0.08 -1.32
CA ASP A 92 -2.08 0.87 -1.31
C ASP A 92 -0.69 0.21 -1.33
N VAL A 93 -0.60 -1.12 -1.38
CA VAL A 93 0.71 -1.81 -1.42
C VAL A 93 1.52 -1.37 -2.64
N GLY A 94 0.83 -1.03 -3.73
CA GLY A 94 1.39 -0.43 -4.93
C GLY A 94 2.07 0.93 -4.74
N MET A 95 2.00 1.54 -3.56
CA MET A 95 2.73 2.77 -3.21
C MET A 95 4.14 2.48 -2.71
N LEU A 96 4.41 1.26 -2.25
CA LEU A 96 5.74 0.86 -1.80
C LEU A 96 6.71 0.84 -2.97
N TYR A 97 7.95 1.24 -2.72
CA TYR A 97 9.07 1.10 -3.64
C TYR A 97 10.33 0.76 -2.86
N THR A 98 11.29 0.14 -3.55
CA THR A 98 12.60 -0.14 -2.97
C THR A 98 13.59 0.96 -3.32
N GLU A 99 14.69 1.06 -2.57
CA GLU A 99 15.79 1.97 -2.93
C GLU A 99 16.35 1.66 -4.33
N GLN A 100 16.45 0.37 -4.68
CA GLN A 100 16.92 -0.06 -6.00
C GLN A 100 15.99 0.46 -7.10
N GLU A 101 14.67 0.25 -6.95
CA GLU A 101 13.68 0.74 -7.91
C GLU A 101 13.77 2.26 -8.07
N VAL A 102 13.91 3.00 -6.96
CA VAL A 102 14.10 4.45 -7.00
C VAL A 102 15.35 4.83 -7.81
N ARG A 103 16.49 4.17 -7.59
CA ARG A 103 17.73 4.43 -8.33
C ARG A 103 17.58 4.13 -9.83
N GLU A 104 16.86 3.06 -10.18
CA GLU A 104 16.60 2.67 -11.57
C GLU A 104 15.70 3.68 -12.29
N ILE A 105 14.58 4.08 -11.68
CA ILE A 105 13.71 5.09 -12.29
C ILE A 105 14.38 6.46 -12.35
N TRP A 106 15.26 6.80 -11.39
CA TRP A 106 15.84 8.14 -11.31
C TRP A 106 16.61 8.52 -12.58
N VAL A 107 17.25 7.55 -13.21
CA VAL A 107 18.02 7.73 -14.45
C VAL A 107 17.20 7.46 -15.71
N SER A 108 15.93 7.07 -15.57
CA SER A 108 15.08 6.75 -16.73
C SER A 108 14.61 8.01 -17.44
N ASN A 109 14.41 7.91 -18.76
CA ASN A 109 13.91 9.02 -19.56
C ASN A 109 12.51 9.44 -19.12
N GLU A 110 11.68 8.48 -18.72
CA GLU A 110 10.31 8.69 -18.27
C GLU A 110 10.27 9.55 -17.00
N PHE A 111 11.12 9.24 -16.02
CA PHE A 111 11.17 10.01 -14.78
C PHE A 111 11.79 11.40 -14.99
N GLN A 112 12.84 11.49 -15.80
CA GLN A 112 13.45 12.78 -16.14
C GLN A 112 12.48 13.68 -16.92
N GLN A 113 11.64 13.11 -17.77
CA GLN A 113 10.57 13.84 -18.46
C GLN A 113 9.50 14.31 -17.48
N PHE A 114 9.07 13.45 -16.55
CA PHE A 114 8.16 13.82 -15.46
C PHE A 114 8.68 15.01 -14.65
N LEU A 115 9.96 15.04 -14.27
CA LEU A 115 10.53 16.20 -13.57
C LEU A 115 10.44 17.48 -14.42
N LYS A 116 10.73 17.40 -15.72
CA LYS A 116 10.66 18.58 -16.62
C LYS A 116 9.24 19.13 -16.74
N GLU A 117 8.23 18.27 -16.78
CA GLU A 117 6.82 18.67 -16.89
C GLU A 117 6.36 19.53 -15.71
N TYR A 118 6.87 19.25 -14.50
CA TYR A 118 6.52 20.00 -13.29
C TYR A 118 7.48 21.15 -12.99
N GLN A 119 8.55 21.36 -13.76
CA GLN A 119 9.57 22.38 -13.48
C GLN A 119 8.99 23.80 -13.39
N SER A 120 8.01 24.11 -14.25
CA SER A 120 7.31 25.40 -14.29
C SER A 120 6.04 25.45 -13.43
N ASP A 121 5.69 24.35 -12.74
CA ASP A 121 4.48 24.29 -11.91
C ASP A 121 4.66 25.08 -10.60
N THR A 122 3.65 25.84 -10.20
CA THR A 122 3.64 26.63 -8.96
C THR A 122 3.16 25.84 -7.74
N SER A 123 2.61 24.64 -7.98
CA SER A 123 2.13 23.71 -6.96
C SER A 123 3.26 23.15 -6.07
N THR A 124 2.87 22.36 -5.06
CA THR A 124 3.80 21.69 -4.15
C THR A 124 4.81 20.79 -4.88
N ILE A 125 4.37 20.05 -5.90
CA ILE A 125 5.27 19.20 -6.69
C ILE A 125 6.24 20.05 -7.51
N GLY A 126 5.79 21.14 -8.14
CA GLY A 126 6.70 21.99 -8.92
C GLY A 126 7.78 22.65 -8.07
N LYS A 127 7.46 23.02 -6.81
CA LYS A 127 8.46 23.48 -5.83
C LYS A 127 9.47 22.39 -5.49
N ALA A 128 9.01 21.17 -5.22
CA ALA A 128 9.87 20.03 -4.94
C ALA A 128 10.81 19.72 -6.12
N VAL A 129 10.28 19.69 -7.34
CA VAL A 129 11.05 19.46 -8.57
C VAL A 129 12.15 20.50 -8.77
N ARG A 130 11.85 21.79 -8.55
CA ARG A 130 12.88 22.85 -8.67
C ARG A 130 14.03 22.64 -7.69
N ILE A 131 13.73 22.33 -6.43
CA ILE A 131 14.76 22.01 -5.42
C ILE A 131 15.68 20.90 -5.94
N LEU A 132 15.12 19.81 -6.49
CA LEU A 132 15.92 18.69 -6.99
C LEU A 132 16.77 19.06 -8.21
N LEU A 133 16.22 19.83 -9.16
CA LEU A 133 16.94 20.26 -10.37
C LEU A 133 18.04 21.28 -10.06
N ASP A 134 17.84 22.15 -9.06
CA ASP A 134 18.84 23.13 -8.64
C ASP A 134 20.00 22.44 -7.91
N VAL A 135 19.71 21.40 -7.12
CA VAL A 135 20.71 20.51 -6.50
C VAL A 135 21.54 19.79 -7.55
N GLU A 136 20.91 19.22 -8.58
CA GLU A 136 21.62 18.52 -9.66
C GLU A 136 22.54 19.44 -10.48
N LYS A 137 22.15 20.71 -10.66
CA LYS A 137 22.91 21.71 -11.44
C LYS A 137 23.96 22.46 -10.61
N GLU A 138 24.17 22.06 -9.35
CA GLU A 138 25.01 22.78 -8.38
C GLU A 138 24.61 24.27 -8.22
N LYS A 139 23.37 24.63 -8.57
CA LYS A 139 22.81 25.98 -8.41
C LYS A 139 22.17 26.15 -7.03
N VAL A 140 22.73 25.48 -6.03
CA VAL A 140 22.20 25.50 -4.68
C VAL A 140 22.64 26.82 -4.04
N GLU A 141 21.70 27.73 -3.80
CA GLU A 141 21.96 28.83 -2.86
C GLU A 141 22.42 28.22 -1.54
N ALA A 142 23.29 28.90 -0.78
CA ALA A 142 23.94 28.39 0.43
C ALA A 142 23.00 27.97 1.60
N ALA A 143 21.70 27.81 1.36
CA ALA A 143 20.63 27.64 2.33
C ALA A 143 19.64 26.49 2.05
N VAL A 144 19.73 25.70 0.97
CA VAL A 144 18.81 24.56 0.81
C VAL A 144 19.12 23.51 1.88
N TRP A 145 18.22 23.34 2.84
CA TRP A 145 18.45 22.48 3.98
C TRP A 145 18.29 21.00 3.58
N PRO A 146 19.12 20.05 4.07
CA PRO A 146 19.00 18.64 3.69
C PRO A 146 17.61 18.02 3.91
N LEU A 147 16.81 18.53 4.86
CA LEU A 147 15.43 18.06 5.00
C LEU A 147 14.54 18.51 3.85
N ASP A 148 14.76 19.69 3.27
CA ASP A 148 13.99 20.18 2.12
C ASP A 148 14.26 19.30 0.89
N ILE A 149 15.51 18.86 0.72
CA ILE A 149 15.89 17.89 -0.32
C ILE A 149 15.19 16.56 -0.07
N LYS A 150 15.27 16.03 1.16
CA LYS A 150 14.59 14.78 1.53
C LYS A 150 13.09 14.88 1.25
N GLN A 151 12.45 15.97 1.66
CA GLN A 151 11.03 16.19 1.47
C GLN A 151 10.67 16.34 -0.01
N ALA A 152 11.50 17.00 -0.80
CA ALA A 152 11.33 17.11 -2.24
C ALA A 152 11.40 15.75 -2.94
N ILE A 153 12.38 14.91 -2.59
CA ILE A 153 12.46 13.52 -3.08
C ILE A 153 11.18 12.77 -2.74
N THR A 154 10.75 12.85 -1.49
CA THR A 154 9.51 12.21 -1.01
C THR A 154 8.30 12.64 -1.84
N ILE A 155 8.07 13.94 -2.05
CA ILE A 155 6.93 14.46 -2.83
C ILE A 155 6.95 13.96 -4.28
N VAL A 156 8.11 14.05 -4.92
CA VAL A 156 8.27 13.67 -6.34
C VAL A 156 8.02 12.17 -6.53
N LEU A 157 8.60 11.32 -5.67
CA LEU A 157 8.39 9.88 -5.76
C LEU A 157 6.93 9.51 -5.50
N MET A 158 6.26 10.17 -4.55
CA MET A 158 4.83 9.95 -4.33
C MET A 158 3.99 10.23 -5.57
N GLU A 159 4.16 11.41 -6.16
CA GLU A 159 3.38 11.82 -7.34
C GLU A 159 3.71 10.99 -8.57
N TYR A 160 4.93 10.45 -8.65
CA TYR A 160 5.30 9.51 -9.70
C TYR A 160 4.65 8.13 -9.50
N PHE A 161 4.70 7.56 -8.29
CA PHE A 161 4.21 6.21 -8.03
C PHE A 161 2.70 6.12 -7.83
N ARG A 162 2.04 7.20 -7.39
CA ARG A 162 0.62 7.21 -7.08
C ARG A 162 -0.29 6.93 -8.28
N PRO A 163 -0.14 7.53 -9.47
CA PRO A 163 -1.02 7.22 -10.60
C PRO A 163 -0.94 5.75 -11.05
N GLN A 164 0.17 5.08 -10.75
CA GLN A 164 0.47 3.72 -11.18
C GLN A 164 0.29 2.66 -10.10
N HIS A 165 0.04 3.04 -8.83
CA HIS A 165 0.00 2.10 -7.69
C HIS A 165 -0.89 0.87 -7.93
N GLY A 166 -2.10 1.06 -8.45
CA GLY A 166 -3.02 -0.06 -8.73
C GLY A 166 -2.48 -1.07 -9.74
N ARG A 167 -1.73 -0.62 -10.77
CA ARG A 167 -1.08 -1.50 -11.74
C ARG A 167 0.19 -2.13 -11.17
N ARG A 168 0.93 -1.38 -10.35
CA ARG A 168 2.17 -1.84 -9.71
C ARG A 168 1.97 -3.04 -8.78
N ILE A 169 0.78 -3.25 -8.23
CA ILE A 169 0.47 -4.45 -7.42
C ILE A 169 0.84 -5.74 -8.16
N GLN A 170 0.66 -5.78 -9.49
CA GLN A 170 1.03 -6.94 -10.31
C GLN A 170 2.55 -7.17 -10.25
N ASN A 171 3.34 -6.13 -10.51
CA ASN A 171 4.81 -6.21 -10.56
C ASN A 171 5.46 -6.37 -9.18
N LEU A 172 4.83 -5.87 -8.12
CA LEU A 172 5.30 -6.06 -6.75
C LEU A 172 5.07 -7.48 -6.24
N SER A 173 4.18 -8.25 -6.88
CA SER A 173 3.89 -9.64 -6.52
C SER A 173 4.81 -10.66 -7.21
N ASP A 174 5.68 -10.22 -8.12
CA ASP A 174 6.63 -11.08 -8.81
C ASP A 174 7.77 -11.55 -7.90
N LYS A 175 8.17 -12.82 -8.07
CA LYS A 175 9.07 -13.57 -7.17
C LYS A 175 10.46 -12.97 -6.99
N GLU A 176 10.90 -12.11 -7.92
CA GLU A 176 12.23 -11.47 -7.88
C GLU A 176 12.22 -10.13 -7.12
N ASN A 177 11.04 -9.59 -6.79
CA ASN A 177 10.93 -8.34 -6.06
C ASN A 177 10.90 -8.59 -4.55
N ARG A 178 11.77 -7.90 -3.80
CA ARG A 178 11.86 -8.00 -2.32
C ARG A 178 10.52 -7.66 -1.64
N ILE A 179 9.66 -6.86 -2.27
CA ILE A 179 8.31 -6.57 -1.75
C ILE A 179 7.36 -7.78 -1.91
N GLY A 180 7.52 -8.55 -2.99
CA GLY A 180 6.74 -9.76 -3.25
C GLY A 180 7.00 -10.84 -2.21
N GLU A 181 8.25 -11.02 -1.78
CA GLU A 181 8.61 -11.93 -0.67
C GLU A 181 7.86 -11.59 0.64
N LEU A 182 7.63 -10.30 0.91
CA LEU A 182 6.94 -9.85 2.12
C LEU A 182 5.44 -10.22 2.09
N LEU A 183 4.84 -10.22 0.90
CA LEU A 183 3.44 -10.56 0.66
C LEU A 183 3.19 -12.07 0.54
N ARG A 184 4.24 -12.88 0.34
CA ARG A 184 4.10 -14.34 0.27
C ARG A 184 3.51 -14.89 1.57
N VAL A 185 2.44 -15.67 1.44
CA VAL A 185 2.09 -16.69 2.42
C VAL A 185 3.15 -17.76 2.24
N GLU A 186 3.94 -18.06 3.27
CA GLU A 186 4.95 -19.13 3.16
C GLU A 186 4.28 -20.42 2.69
N ASP A 187 4.92 -21.13 1.75
CA ASP A 187 4.44 -22.39 1.19
C ASP A 187 4.18 -23.48 2.27
N SER A 188 4.65 -23.26 3.50
CA SER A 188 4.37 -24.08 4.69
C SER A 188 2.87 -24.22 5.01
N PHE A 189 2.02 -23.26 4.60
CA PHE A 189 0.58 -23.30 4.89
C PHE A 189 -0.24 -24.12 3.88
N PHE A 190 0.22 -24.29 2.64
CA PHE A 190 -0.48 -25.09 1.63
C PHE A 190 -0.18 -26.59 1.72
N ARG A 191 0.83 -27.00 2.51
CA ARG A 191 1.16 -28.43 2.72
C ARG A 191 0.05 -29.22 3.42
N TYR A 192 -0.93 -28.56 4.02
CA TYR A 192 -2.08 -29.22 4.66
C TYR A 192 -3.31 -29.36 3.75
N ALA A 193 -3.31 -28.80 2.54
CA ALA A 193 -4.43 -28.93 1.58
C ALA A 193 -4.23 -30.07 0.56
N SER A 194 -3.06 -30.72 0.53
CA SER A 194 -2.72 -31.74 -0.47
C SER A 194 -2.56 -33.16 0.10
N LEU A 195 -3.15 -33.44 1.26
CA LEU A 195 -3.25 -34.80 1.80
C LEU A 195 -4.72 -35.23 1.83
N LYS A 196 -5.24 -35.59 0.65
CA LYS A 196 -6.27 -36.62 0.46
C LYS A 196 -5.99 -37.35 -0.83
#